data_AF-A0A958C9E7-F1
#
_entry.id   AF-A0A958C9E7-F1
#
_cell.length_a   1.000
_cell.length_b   1.000
_cell.length_c   1.000
_cell.angle_alpha   90.00
_cell.angle_beta   90.00
_cell.angle_gamma   90.00
#
_symmetry.space_group_name_H-M   'P 1'
#
loop_
_entity.id
_entity.type
_entity.pdbx_description
1 polymer ?
#
loop_
_entity_poly.entity_id
_entity_poly.type
_entity_poly.pdbx_seq_one_letter_code
_entity_poly.pdbx_strand_id
1 'polypeptide(L)'
;VLYLVAHGKLASGRPVVFLETPEGAADPVPGEQFVADINSLQQRPALIVLASCQSAGEGEDASSRDEGALAALGPRLAAAGIPAVIGMQGNVSMETVVQFMPVFFRELQRDGVIDRAMSVAR
;
A
#
# COMPACT_ATOMS: atom_id res chain seq x y z
N VAL A 1 5.52 8.62 -8.78
CA VAL A 1 4.80 7.38 -8.35
C VAL A 1 5.72 6.64 -7.41
N LEU A 2 5.22 6.13 -6.29
CA LEU A 2 5.94 5.21 -5.41
C LEU A 2 5.33 3.81 -5.58
N TYR A 3 6.15 2.82 -5.87
CA TYR A 3 5.74 1.41 -5.92
C TYR A 3 6.54 0.64 -4.87
N LEU A 4 5.86 0.13 -3.85
CA LEU A 4 6.46 -0.56 -2.72
C LEU A 4 6.09 -2.05 -2.78
N VAL A 5 7.11 -2.90 -2.83
CA VAL A 5 6.99 -4.35 -2.69
C VAL A 5 7.65 -4.72 -1.37
N ALA A 6 6.85 -5.17 -0.41
CA ALA A 6 7.33 -5.46 0.94
C ALA A 6 6.36 -6.39 1.66
N HIS A 7 6.84 -7.11 2.68
CA HIS A 7 5.95 -7.73 3.63
C HIS A 7 5.22 -6.65 4.44
N GLY A 8 3.95 -6.91 4.71
CA GLY A 8 3.08 -6.05 5.48
C GLY A 8 2.20 -6.88 6.39
N LYS A 9 1.81 -6.30 7.53
CA LYS A 9 0.86 -6.90 8.44
C LYS A 9 0.05 -5.83 9.16
N LEU A 10 -1.21 -6.13 9.43
CA LEU A 10 -2.02 -5.41 10.40
C LEU A 10 -1.95 -6.17 11.74
N ALA A 11 -1.24 -5.63 12.72
CA ALA A 11 -1.04 -6.24 14.03
C ALA A 11 -1.76 -5.42 15.10
N SER A 12 -2.77 -6.01 15.76
CA SER A 12 -3.57 -5.33 16.79
C SER A 12 -4.10 -3.96 16.34
N GLY A 13 -4.58 -3.86 15.09
CA GLY A 13 -5.09 -2.61 14.51
C GLY A 13 -4.01 -1.59 14.10
N ARG A 14 -2.73 -1.97 14.11
CA ARG A 14 -1.64 -1.10 13.66
C ARG A 14 -0.90 -1.70 12.46
N PRO A 15 -0.71 -0.94 11.37
CA PRO A 15 0.00 -1.45 10.22
C PRO A 15 1.50 -1.45 10.49
N VAL A 16 2.20 -2.49 10.00
CA VAL A 16 3.66 -2.58 9.99
C VAL A 16 4.10 -2.96 8.59
N VAL A 17 5.11 -2.27 8.07
CA VAL A 17 5.80 -2.62 6.82
C VAL A 17 7.20 -3.08 7.17
N PHE A 18 7.62 -4.21 6.63
CA PHE A 18 8.97 -4.71 6.82
C PHE A 18 9.84 -4.21 5.66
N LEU A 19 10.69 -3.23 5.96
CA LEU A 19 11.73 -2.74 5.06
C LEU A 19 13.04 -3.47 5.32
N GLU A 20 14.12 -2.98 4.74
CA GLU A 20 15.45 -3.57 4.85
C GLU A 20 16.41 -2.58 5.52
N THR A 21 17.12 -3.02 6.56
CA THR A 21 18.20 -2.23 7.15
C THR A 21 19.40 -2.16 6.18
N PRO A 22 20.35 -1.23 6.38
CA PRO A 22 21.57 -1.19 5.56
C PRO A 22 22.37 -2.51 5.53
N GLU A 23 22.21 -3.35 6.55
CA GLU A 23 22.86 -4.66 6.69
C GLU A 23 22.08 -5.81 6.02
N GLY A 24 20.95 -5.53 5.38
CA GLY A 24 20.11 -6.53 4.71
C GLY A 24 19.17 -7.29 5.66
N ALA A 25 18.96 -6.80 6.87
CA ALA A 25 18.04 -7.40 7.84
C ALA A 25 16.63 -6.83 7.70
N ALA A 26 15.62 -7.55 8.20
CA ALA A 26 14.26 -7.03 8.25
C ALA A 26 14.15 -5.85 9.24
N ASP A 27 13.65 -4.73 8.76
CA ASP A 27 13.37 -3.52 9.53
C ASP A 27 11.85 -3.31 9.68
N PRO A 28 11.24 -3.65 10.82
CA PRO A 28 9.81 -3.45 11.04
C PRO A 28 9.50 -1.97 11.27
N VAL A 29 8.96 -1.30 10.24
CA VAL A 29 8.57 0.11 10.29
C VAL A 29 7.08 0.24 10.64
N PRO A 30 6.73 0.90 11.77
CA PRO A 30 5.34 1.23 12.08
C PRO A 30 4.71 2.08 10.98
N GLY A 31 3.46 1.80 10.61
CA GLY A 31 2.82 2.52 9.52
C GLY A 31 2.59 4.00 9.83
N GLU A 32 2.46 4.39 11.09
CA GLU A 32 2.43 5.81 11.49
C GLU A 32 3.75 6.51 11.17
N GLN A 33 4.87 5.83 11.43
CA GLN A 33 6.21 6.33 11.08
C GLN A 33 6.34 6.45 9.56
N PHE A 34 5.96 5.40 8.82
CA PHE A 34 5.98 5.42 7.35
C PHE A 34 5.15 6.58 6.77
N VAL A 35 3.94 6.80 7.29
CA VAL A 35 3.07 7.91 6.86
C VAL A 35 3.72 9.26 7.18
N ALA A 36 4.33 9.42 8.35
CA ALA A 36 5.04 10.64 8.73
C ALA A 36 6.23 10.91 7.78
N ASP A 37 7.01 9.88 7.45
CA ASP A 37 8.14 9.98 6.54
C ASP A 37 7.68 10.42 5.15
N ILE A 38 6.64 9.78 4.59
CA ILE A 38 6.04 10.19 3.30
C ILE A 38 5.55 11.64 3.34
N ASN A 39 4.94 12.08 4.45
CA ASN A 39 4.43 13.45 4.59
C ASN A 39 5.53 14.51 4.69
N SER A 40 6.72 14.13 5.17
CA SER A 40 7.88 15.02 5.25
C SER A 40 8.60 15.24 3.92
N LEU A 41 8.28 14.44 2.89
CA LEU A 41 8.88 14.59 1.57
C LEU A 41 8.52 15.96 0.97
N GLN A 42 9.54 16.66 0.45
CA GLN A 42 9.36 17.91 -0.29
C GLN A 42 8.47 17.71 -1.53
N GLN A 43 8.61 16.56 -2.19
CA GLN A 43 7.78 16.14 -3.31
C GLN A 43 7.08 14.83 -2.96
N ARG A 44 5.78 14.92 -2.65
CA ARG A 44 4.97 13.75 -2.29
C ARG A 44 4.57 12.96 -3.55
N PRO A 45 4.46 11.62 -3.47
CA PRO A 45 3.94 10.84 -4.58
C PRO A 45 2.48 11.19 -4.88
N ALA A 46 2.13 11.38 -6.15
CA ALA A 46 0.74 11.50 -6.60
C ALA A 46 0.00 10.14 -6.59
N LEU A 47 0.75 9.04 -6.64
CA LEU A 47 0.26 7.67 -6.57
C LEU A 47 1.24 6.84 -5.75
N ILE A 48 0.70 6.10 -4.78
CA ILE A 48 1.41 5.05 -4.04
C ILE A 48 0.75 3.70 -4.35
N VAL A 49 1.54 2.72 -4.78
CA VAL A 49 1.11 1.33 -5.01
C VAL A 49 1.77 0.44 -3.97
N LEU A 50 0.97 -0.15 -3.09
CA LEU A 50 1.41 -1.03 -2.02
C LEU A 50 1.19 -2.49 -2.42
N ALA A 51 2.19 -3.12 -3.04
CA ALA A 51 2.23 -4.57 -3.22
C ALA A 51 2.69 -5.23 -1.90
N SER A 52 1.85 -5.09 -0.88
CA SER A 52 2.11 -5.51 0.49
C SER A 52 0.85 -6.04 1.14
N CYS A 53 0.96 -7.18 1.84
CA CYS A 53 -0.16 -7.84 2.49
C CYS A 53 -0.89 -6.89 3.45
N GLN A 54 -2.22 -6.96 3.46
CA GLN A 54 -3.13 -6.27 4.37
C GLN A 54 -3.01 -4.74 4.33
N SER A 55 -2.37 -4.18 3.30
CA SER A 55 -2.19 -2.73 3.16
C SER A 55 -3.50 -1.98 2.94
N ALA A 56 -4.56 -2.64 2.49
CA ALA A 56 -5.93 -2.12 2.46
C ALA A 56 -6.85 -2.73 3.55
N GLY A 57 -6.28 -3.42 4.54
CA GLY A 57 -7.02 -4.13 5.59
C GLY A 57 -7.27 -5.61 5.26
N GLU A 58 -8.00 -6.31 6.13
CA GLU A 58 -8.25 -7.75 6.00
C GLU A 58 -9.50 -8.11 5.16
N GLY A 59 -10.39 -7.14 4.87
CA GLY A 59 -11.66 -7.38 4.18
C GLY A 59 -12.88 -6.99 5.04
N GLU A 60 -14.04 -7.63 4.82
CA GLU A 60 -15.36 -7.28 5.40
C GLU A 60 -15.43 -7.19 6.93
N ASP A 61 -14.41 -7.66 7.66
CA ASP A 61 -14.31 -7.58 9.12
C ASP A 61 -13.59 -6.33 9.66
N ALA A 62 -13.24 -5.37 8.80
CA ALA A 62 -12.58 -4.13 9.20
C ALA A 62 -13.53 -3.12 9.91
N SER A 63 -14.50 -3.59 10.68
CA SER A 63 -15.30 -2.76 11.61
C SER A 63 -15.07 -3.22 13.05
N SER A 64 -13.81 -3.32 13.47
CA SER A 64 -13.52 -3.25 14.89
C SER A 64 -14.03 -1.90 15.41
N ARG A 65 -14.67 -1.92 16.58
CA ARG A 65 -15.27 -0.75 17.24
C ARG A 65 -14.27 0.39 17.55
N ASP A 66 -12.98 0.14 17.29
CA ASP A 66 -11.89 1.11 17.21
C ASP A 66 -11.30 1.11 15.78
N GLU A 67 -11.40 2.24 15.09
CA GLU A 67 -10.81 2.65 13.78
C GLU A 67 -10.99 1.77 12.51
N GLY A 68 -11.35 0.50 12.58
CA GLY A 68 -11.77 -0.30 11.42
C GLY A 68 -10.81 -0.29 10.20
N ALA A 69 -11.35 -0.13 8.97
CA ALA A 69 -10.58 -0.07 7.72
C ALA A 69 -9.54 1.07 7.69
N LEU A 70 -9.75 2.13 8.49
CA LEU A 70 -8.79 3.24 8.64
C LEU A 70 -7.54 2.82 9.43
N ALA A 71 -7.55 1.63 10.05
CA ALA A 71 -6.37 1.07 10.69
C ALA A 71 -5.27 0.73 9.66
N ALA A 72 -5.62 0.36 8.42
CA ALA A 72 -4.66 -0.09 7.42
C ALA A 72 -3.79 1.04 6.85
N LEU A 73 -2.63 0.69 6.31
CA LEU A 73 -1.65 1.66 5.80
C LEU A 73 -2.21 2.52 4.65
N GLY A 74 -2.93 1.91 3.71
CA GLY A 74 -3.47 2.58 2.54
C GLY A 74 -4.41 3.74 2.88
N PRO A 75 -5.46 3.48 3.68
CA PRO A 75 -6.35 4.54 4.17
C PRO A 75 -5.65 5.63 4.99
N ARG A 76 -4.63 5.28 5.81
CA ARG A 76 -3.82 6.27 6.53
C ARG A 76 -3.04 7.20 5.59
N LEU A 77 -2.45 6.66 4.51
CA LEU A 77 -1.77 7.46 3.48
C LEU A 77 -2.75 8.36 2.71
N ALA A 78 -3.95 7.86 2.40
CA ALA A 78 -4.99 8.67 1.76
C ALA A 78 -5.45 9.82 2.68
N ALA A 79 -5.69 9.54 3.97
CA ALA A 79 -6.04 10.55 4.97
C ALA A 79 -4.93 11.59 5.19
N ALA A 80 -3.67 11.19 4.99
CA ALA A 80 -2.51 12.07 4.99
C ALA A 80 -2.40 12.99 3.74
N GLY A 81 -3.32 12.87 2.78
CA GLY A 81 -3.39 13.73 1.60
C GLY A 81 -2.64 13.20 0.38
N ILE A 82 -2.28 11.91 0.35
CA ILE A 82 -1.80 11.28 -0.87
C ILE A 82 -2.98 11.16 -1.85
N PRO A 83 -2.87 11.71 -3.08
CA PRO A 83 -4.02 11.78 -3.99
C PRO A 83 -4.60 10.42 -4.40
N ALA A 84 -3.76 9.40 -4.53
CA ALA A 84 -4.19 8.05 -4.86
C ALA A 84 -3.31 6.99 -4.18
N VAL A 85 -3.96 5.98 -3.59
CA VAL A 85 -3.29 4.85 -2.95
C VAL A 85 -3.95 3.54 -3.38
N ILE A 86 -3.16 2.62 -3.91
CA ILE A 86 -3.58 1.25 -4.21
C ILE A 86 -3.00 0.36 -3.11
N GLY A 87 -3.86 -0.43 -2.46
CA GLY A 87 -3.47 -1.42 -1.45
C GLY A 87 -4.13 -2.77 -1.70
N MET A 88 -3.62 -3.78 -1.00
CA MET A 88 -4.09 -5.16 -1.10
C MET A 88 -4.98 -5.50 0.09
N GLN A 89 -6.16 -6.03 -0.19
CA GLN A 89 -7.03 -6.61 0.84
C GLN A 89 -6.52 -8.02 1.15
N GLY A 90 -6.26 -8.30 2.43
CA GLY A 90 -5.69 -9.58 2.85
C GLY A 90 -4.30 -9.83 2.27
N ASN A 91 -3.94 -11.11 2.12
CA ASN A 91 -2.62 -11.49 1.63
C ASN A 91 -2.55 -11.44 0.10
N VAL A 92 -1.42 -10.97 -0.43
CA VAL A 92 -1.12 -10.98 -1.86
C VAL A 92 0.03 -11.94 -2.15
N SER A 93 -0.08 -12.74 -3.21
CA SER A 93 1.02 -13.60 -3.64
C SER A 93 2.00 -12.84 -4.53
N MET A 94 3.29 -13.19 -4.47
CA MET A 94 4.30 -12.61 -5.36
C MET A 94 4.03 -12.94 -6.83
N GLU A 95 3.48 -14.11 -7.13
CA GLU A 95 3.08 -14.49 -8.48
C GLU A 95 2.01 -13.53 -9.04
N THR A 96 0.99 -13.22 -8.24
CA THR A 96 -0.05 -12.24 -8.58
C THR A 96 0.56 -10.88 -8.87
N VAL A 97 1.48 -10.40 -8.03
CA VAL A 97 2.14 -9.10 -8.22
C VAL A 97 2.96 -9.08 -9.52
N VAL A 98 3.72 -10.13 -9.80
CA VAL A 98 4.55 -10.27 -11.01
C VAL A 98 3.72 -10.24 -12.29
N GLN A 99 2.53 -10.86 -12.28
CA GLN A 99 1.63 -10.88 -13.43
C GLN A 99 0.85 -9.58 -13.59
N PHE A 100 0.31 -9.05 -12.49
CA PHE A 100 -0.58 -7.89 -12.48
C PHE A 100 0.15 -6.58 -12.79
N MET A 101 1.28 -6.32 -12.13
CA MET A 101 1.90 -4.98 -12.13
C MET A 101 2.41 -4.52 -13.50
N PRO A 102 3.03 -5.37 -14.34
CA PRO A 102 3.41 -4.97 -15.70
C PRO A 102 2.23 -4.55 -16.56
N VAL A 103 1.08 -5.21 -16.43
CA VAL A 103 -0.15 -4.85 -17.15
C VAL A 103 -0.71 -3.54 -16.60
N PHE A 104 -0.82 -3.42 -15.28
CA PHE A 104 -1.29 -2.20 -14.62
C PHE A 104 -0.48 -0.97 -15.04
N PHE A 105 0.85 -1.00 -14.93
CA PHE A 105 1.69 0.16 -15.27
C PHE A 105 1.69 0.50 -16.76
N ARG A 106 1.51 -0.50 -17.64
CA ARG A 106 1.37 -0.26 -19.08
C ARG A 106 0.04 0.44 -19.39
N GLU A 107 -1.06 -0.01 -18.79
CA GLU A 107 -2.36 0.63 -18.98
C GLU A 107 -2.44 2.00 -18.31
N LEU A 108 -1.81 2.18 -17.15
CA LEU A 108 -1.74 3.48 -16.48
C LEU A 108 -1.00 4.52 -17.34
N GLN A 109 0.08 4.13 -18.02
CA GLN A 109 0.81 5.03 -18.92
C GLN A 109 0.00 5.45 -20.15
N ARG A 110 -1.05 4.72 -20.50
CA ARG A 110 -1.85 4.99 -21.70
C ARG A 110 -2.72 6.24 -21.56
N ASP A 111 -3.36 6.42 -20.41
CA ASP A 111 -4.33 7.49 -20.18
C ASP A 111 -4.37 8.04 -18.75
N GLY A 112 -3.58 7.47 -17.82
CA GLY A 112 -3.54 7.89 -16.42
C GLY A 112 -4.75 7.48 -15.58
N VAL A 113 -5.71 6.72 -16.13
CA VAL A 113 -6.94 6.34 -15.43
C VAL A 113 -6.70 5.08 -14.59
N ILE A 114 -6.51 5.28 -13.28
CA ILE A 114 -6.17 4.22 -12.32
C ILE A 114 -7.18 3.08 -12.34
N ASP A 115 -8.48 3.36 -12.23
CA ASP A 115 -9.52 2.32 -12.14
C ASP A 115 -9.60 1.47 -13.42
N ARG A 116 -9.40 2.09 -14.58
CA ARG A 116 -9.33 1.40 -15.87
C ARG A 116 -8.11 0.48 -15.90
N ALA A 117 -6.94 1.00 -15.54
CA ALA A 117 -5.70 0.23 -15.51
C ALA A 117 -5.79 -0.97 -14.55
N MET A 118 -6.40 -0.78 -13.37
CA MET A 118 -6.68 -1.85 -12.41
C MET A 118 -7.62 -2.91 -12.98
N SER A 119 -8.68 -2.48 -13.67
CA SER A 119 -9.69 -3.39 -14.25
C SER A 119 -9.13 -4.25 -15.37
N VAL A 120 -8.20 -3.73 -16.17
CA VAL A 120 -7.54 -4.49 -17.25
C VAL A 120 -6.45 -5.44 -16.72
N ALA A 121 -5.83 -5.10 -15.60
CA ALA A 121 -4.73 -5.88 -15.02
C ALA A 121 -5.18 -7.07 -14.16
N ARG A 122 -6.45 -7.09 -13.71
CA ARG A 122 -7.06 -8.19 -12.94
C ARG A 122 -7.17 -9.47 -13.76
#